data_AF-A0A968LP43-F1
#
_entry.id   AF-A0A968LP43-F1
#
_cell.length_a   1.000
_cell.length_b   1.000
_cell.length_c   1.000
_cell.angle_alpha   90.00
_cell.angle_beta   90.00
_cell.angle_gamma   90.00
#
_symmetry.space_group_name_H-M   'P 1'
#
loop_
_entity.id
_entity.type
_entity.pdbx_description
1 polymer ?
#
loop_
_entity_poly.entity_id
_entity_poly.type
_entity_poly.pdbx_seq_one_letter_code
_entity_poly.pdbx_strand_id
1 'polypeptide(L)' 'MHGDASLFPREDEVDASWAWIEPLLKADLPVRSYEAGSWGPQEANDLLRRDQQWRELPAS' A
#
# COMPACT_ATOMS: atom_id res chain seq x y z
N MET A 1 -17.94 7.64 24.68
CA MET A 1 -16.91 6.77 24.07
C MET A 1 -17.27 5.33 24.40
N HIS A 2 -17.56 4.49 23.41
CA HIS A 2 -18.09 3.13 23.64
C HIS A 2 -16.99 2.04 23.73
N GLY A 3 -15.71 2.38 23.54
CA GLY A 3 -14.60 1.47 23.83
C GLY A 3 -14.60 0.17 23.00
N ASP A 4 -15.06 0.23 21.74
CA ASP A 4 -15.05 -0.94 20.86
C ASP A 4 -13.62 -1.26 20.43
N ALA A 5 -13.06 -2.31 21.02
CA ALA A 5 -11.69 -2.76 20.79
C ALA A 5 -11.48 -3.38 19.40
N SER A 6 -12.54 -3.72 18.65
CA SER A 6 -12.42 -4.32 17.30
C SER A 6 -11.89 -3.35 16.24
N LEU A 7 -11.91 -2.05 16.53
CA LEU A 7 -11.38 -0.99 15.65
C LEU A 7 -9.89 -0.72 15.88
N PHE A 8 -9.26 -1.41 16.83
CA PHE A 8 -7.87 -1.23 17.20
C PHE A 8 -7.10 -2.53 16.97
N PRO A 9 -5.94 -2.46 16.30
CA PRO A 9 -5.12 -3.64 16.10
C PRO A 9 -4.57 -4.13 17.43
N ARG A 10 -4.36 -5.44 17.52
CA ARG A 10 -3.71 -6.06 18.67
C ARG A 10 -2.19 -5.91 18.58
N GLU A 11 -1.50 -6.04 19.71
CA GLU A 11 -0.03 -5.93 19.78
C GLU A 11 0.68 -6.89 18.81
N ASP A 12 0.24 -8.15 18.76
CA ASP A 12 0.78 -9.17 17.87
C ASP A 12 0.57 -8.84 16.37
N GLU A 13 -0.54 -8.20 16.02
CA GLU A 13 -0.80 -7.73 14.66
C GLU A 13 0.09 -6.54 14.28
N VAL A 14 0.37 -5.64 15.23
CA VAL A 14 1.28 -4.51 15.03
C VAL A 14 2.72 -5.01 14.86
N ASP A 15 3.18 -5.92 15.71
CA ASP A 15 4.52 -6.52 15.63
C ASP A 15 4.73 -7.26 14.31
N ALA A 16 3.73 -8.05 13.89
CA ALA A 16 3.76 -8.72 12.60
C ALA A 16 3.88 -7.71 11.46
N SER A 17 3.05 -6.66 11.46
CA SER A 17 3.09 -5.60 10.43
C SER A 17 4.47 -4.94 10.33
N TRP A 18 5.10 -4.65 11.48
CA TRP A 18 6.44 -4.09 11.51
C TRP A 18 7.51 -5.03 10.94
N ALA A 19 7.45 -6.32 11.25
CA ALA A 19 8.39 -7.31 10.73
C ALA A 19 8.39 -7.36 9.18
N TRP A 20 7.24 -7.11 8.55
CA TRP A 20 7.14 -7.03 7.08
C TRP A 20 7.67 -5.71 6.50
N ILE A 21 7.44 -4.58 7.17
CA ILE A 21 7.79 -3.23 6.67
C ILE A 21 9.27 -2.91 6.90
N GLU A 22 9.87 -3.38 7.99
CA GLU A 22 11.22 -2.98 8.39
C GLU A 22 12.30 -3.24 7.31
N PRO A 23 12.31 -4.38 6.59
CA PRO A 23 13.26 -4.57 5.48
C PRO A 23 13.07 -3.57 4.34
N LEU A 24 11.83 -3.14 4.05
CA LEU A 24 11.52 -2.17 3.00
C LEU A 24 12.04 -0.77 3.36
N LEU A 25 11.99 -0.39 4.64
CA LEU A 25 12.51 0.90 5.10
C LEU A 25 14.03 1.01 5.02
N LYS A 26 14.73 -0.14 5.08
CA LYS A 26 16.19 -0.21 4.95
C LYS A 26 16.65 -0.40 3.50
N ALA A 27 15.72 -0.64 2.58
CA ALA A 27 16.02 -0.82 1.17
C ALA A 27 16.29 0.53 0.49
N ASP A 28 17.43 0.64 -0.19
CA ASP A 28 17.74 1.79 -1.05
C ASP A 28 17.15 1.55 -2.44
N LEU A 29 15.88 1.91 -2.62
CA LEU A 29 15.14 1.72 -3.87
C LEU A 29 14.91 3.06 -4.57
N PRO A 30 15.00 3.11 -5.91
CA PRO A 30 14.76 4.34 -6.66
C PRO A 30 13.30 4.78 -6.56
N VAL A 31 13.09 6.07 -6.27
CA VAL A 31 11.75 6.68 -6.29
C VAL A 31 11.30 6.84 -7.74
N ARG A 32 10.06 6.41 -8.02
CA ARG A 32 9.42 6.56 -9.33
C ARG A 32 8.51 7.79 -9.33
N SER A 33 8.76 8.72 -10.24
CA SER A 33 7.94 9.92 -10.43
C SER A 33 6.70 9.61 -11.25
N TYR A 34 5.64 10.38 -11.04
CA TYR A 34 4.41 10.32 -11.81
C TYR A 34 3.77 11.71 -11.88
N GLU A 35 2.92 11.95 -12.88
CA GLU A 35 2.26 13.25 -13.04
C GLU A 35 1.16 13.46 -11.99
N ALA A 36 0.99 14.69 -11.53
CA ALA A 36 -0.08 15.05 -10.61
C ALA A 36 -1.45 14.80 -11.26
N GLY A 37 -2.36 14.13 -10.54
CA GLY A 37 -3.68 13.74 -11.06
C GLY A 37 -3.69 12.40 -11.81
N SER A 38 -2.53 11.77 -12.05
CA SER A 38 -2.46 10.39 -12.54
C SER A 38 -2.60 9.38 -11.39
N TRP A 39 -2.81 8.11 -11.74
CA TRP A 39 -2.91 6.99 -10.80
C TRP A 39 -1.57 6.53 -10.20
N GLY A 40 -0.44 7.10 -10.63
CA GLY A 40 0.89 6.70 -10.19
C GLY A 40 1.82 6.32 -11.35
N PRO A 41 3.02 5.80 -11.05
CA PRO A 41 4.00 5.41 -12.04
C PRO A 41 3.57 4.13 -12.79
N GLN A 42 4.03 3.96 -14.04
CA GLN A 42 3.73 2.77 -14.84
C GLN A 42 4.19 1.47 -14.16
N GLU A 43 5.30 1.53 -13.41
CA GLU A 43 5.82 0.37 -12.66
C GLU A 43 4.80 -0.19 -11.66
N ALA A 44 3.84 0.60 -11.17
CA ALA A 44 2.78 0.10 -10.29
C ALA A 44 1.78 -0.82 -11.04
N ASN A 45 1.60 -0.62 -12.35
CA ASN A 45 0.82 -1.52 -13.20
C ASN A 45 1.63 -2.79 -13.51
N ASP A 46 2.93 -2.65 -13.72
CA ASP A 46 3.83 -3.77 -14.05
C ASP A 46 3.96 -4.78 -12.89
N LEU A 47 3.66 -4.36 -11.66
CA LEU A 47 3.57 -5.24 -10.48
C LEU A 47 2.40 -6.23 -10.53
N LEU A 48 1.36 -5.92 -11.30
CA LEU A 48 0.19 -6.78 -11.43
C LEU A 48 0.49 -8.00 -12.31
N ARG A 49 -0.30 -9.06 -12.13
CA ARG A 49 -0.27 -10.18 -13.08
C ARG A 49 -0.77 -9.70 -14.44
N ARG A 50 -0.30 -10.36 -15.52
CA ARG A 50 -0.59 -9.97 -16.92
C ARG A 50 -2.08 -9.87 -17.25
N ASP A 51 -2.93 -10.57 -16.50
CA ASP A 51 -4.38 -10.62 -16.65
C ASP A 51 -5.14 -9.71 -15.67
N GLN A 52 -4.43 -8.86 -14.92
CA GLN A 52 -4.99 -7.99 -13.90
C GLN A 52 -4.73 -6.51 -14.21
N GLN A 53 -5.69 -5.68 -13.86
CA GLN A 53 -5.59 -4.22 -13.93
C GLN A 53 -6.20 -3.61 -12.68
N TRP A 54 -5.72 -2.41 -12.30
CA TRP A 54 -6.36 -1.64 -11.25
C TRP A 54 -7.79 -1.28 -11.66
N ARG A 55 -8.71 -1.31 -10.69
CA ARG A 55 -10.07 -0.89 -10.93
C ARG A 55 -10.13 0.63 -10.95
N GLU A 56 -10.47 1.19 -12.10
CA GLU A 56 -10.81 2.61 -12.19
C GLU A 56 -12.18 2.84 -11.55
N LEU A 57 -12.25 3.79 -10.61
CA LEU A 57 -13.51 4.27 -10.06
C LEU A 57 -14.00 5.43 -10.92
N PRO A 58 -15.28 5.45 -11.31
CA PRO A 58 -15.82 6.57 -12.07
C PRO A 58 -15.69 7.85 -11.24
N ALA A 59 -15.26 8.94 -11.89
CA ALA A 59 -15.35 10.26 -11.30
C ALA A 59 -16.83 10.54 -10.98
N SER A 60 -17.09 10.94 -9.73
CA SER A 60 -18.44 11.31 -9.26
C SER A 60 -18.97 12.56 -9.96
#